data_AF-A0A5N9HI69-F1
#
_entry.id   AF-A0A5N9HI69-F1
#
_cell.length_a   1.000
_cell.length_b   1.000
_cell.length_c   1.000
_cell.angle_alpha   90.00
_cell.angle_beta   90.00
_cell.angle_gamma   90.00
#
_symmetry.space_group_name_H-M   'P 1'
#
loop_
_entity.id
_entity.type
_entity.pdbx_description
1 polymer ?
#
loop_
_entity_poly.entity_id
_entity_poly.type
_entity_poly.pdbx_seq_one_letter_code
_entity_poly.pdbx_strand_id
1 'polypeptide(L)'
;MLQKLNEIKLLKNKSEFTSHMSTWLNSKDYTNMPVGMIIGMEGADAITDPDQLHEWYNEGLRLISLSHYGVSNYSHGTGTGTDGGLVGKGKELLIEMDKLNMILDVSHTSDESVRQELEIFGGPIIATHQNCRSVAPGERQFPDHQLQSIIDRGGVIGHSMDTFMMWKTEIDWSDIPLPRPFPKDEVTLEDFVDHIDHVCQLSGNSLHSAIGGDTDGQGGMVGAPKEVDTVVDYQKIINLLEKRGYKNSDIENIFYKNWQRFFEVNLP
;
A
#
# COMPACT_ATOMS: atom_id res chain seq x y z
N MET A 1 -15.95 -7.75 -17.87
CA MET A 1 -15.84 -9.13 -18.40
C MET A 1 -15.60 -10.13 -17.28
N LEU A 2 -14.53 -9.97 -16.48
CA LEU A 2 -14.16 -10.86 -15.37
C LEU A 2 -15.27 -11.06 -14.32
N GLN A 3 -15.98 -10.00 -13.90
CA GLN A 3 -17.14 -10.15 -13.00
C GLN A 3 -18.25 -11.03 -13.59
N LYS A 4 -18.49 -10.98 -14.91
CA LYS A 4 -19.49 -11.85 -15.57
C LYS A 4 -19.04 -13.31 -15.63
N LEU A 5 -17.74 -13.55 -15.57
CA LEU A 5 -17.12 -14.88 -15.53
C LEU A 5 -16.96 -15.41 -14.10
N ASN A 6 -17.37 -14.65 -13.08
CA ASN A 6 -17.17 -14.99 -11.66
C ASN A 6 -15.69 -15.13 -11.26
N GLU A 7 -14.79 -14.43 -11.93
CA GLU A 7 -13.36 -14.43 -11.59
C GLU A 7 -13.03 -13.39 -10.50
N ILE A 8 -13.78 -12.28 -10.47
CA ILE A 8 -13.59 -11.20 -9.51
C ILE A 8 -14.92 -10.72 -8.95
N LYS A 9 -14.88 -10.17 -7.73
CA LYS A 9 -16.01 -9.50 -7.08
C LYS A 9 -15.54 -8.15 -6.53
N LEU A 10 -16.15 -7.06 -7.00
CA LEU A 10 -15.88 -5.74 -6.42
C LEU A 10 -16.52 -5.65 -5.03
N LEU A 11 -15.75 -5.15 -4.07
CA LEU A 11 -16.11 -4.99 -2.67
C LEU A 11 -16.16 -3.49 -2.37
N LYS A 12 -17.35 -2.91 -2.52
CA LYS A 12 -17.56 -1.45 -2.48
C LYS A 12 -18.05 -0.96 -1.12
N ASN A 13 -18.43 -1.85 -0.21
CA ASN A 13 -18.93 -1.46 1.10
C ASN A 13 -18.58 -2.53 2.14
N LYS A 14 -18.73 -2.16 3.41
CA LYS A 14 -18.46 -3.04 4.55
C LYS A 14 -19.20 -4.37 4.48
N SER A 15 -20.47 -4.35 4.05
CA SER A 15 -21.29 -5.56 3.97
C SER A 15 -20.77 -6.54 2.92
N GLU A 16 -20.42 -6.03 1.73
CA GLU A 16 -19.84 -6.83 0.64
C GLU A 16 -18.49 -7.41 1.05
N PHE A 17 -17.62 -6.60 1.67
CA PHE A 17 -16.31 -7.04 2.16
C PHE A 17 -16.43 -8.11 3.24
N THR A 18 -17.20 -7.84 4.31
CA THR A 18 -17.39 -8.76 5.44
C THR A 18 -18.00 -10.08 4.97
N SER A 19 -18.98 -10.04 4.06
CA SER A 19 -19.59 -11.24 3.49
C SER A 19 -18.58 -12.06 2.67
N HIS A 20 -17.74 -11.40 1.89
CA HIS A 20 -16.71 -12.06 1.09
C HIS A 20 -15.64 -12.70 1.99
N MET A 21 -15.11 -11.95 2.96
CA MET A 21 -14.13 -12.46 3.93
C MET A 21 -14.68 -13.62 4.76
N SER A 22 -15.92 -13.53 5.23
CA SER A 22 -16.57 -14.62 5.95
C SER A 22 -16.71 -15.88 5.09
N THR A 23 -17.04 -15.73 3.80
CA THR A 23 -17.10 -16.87 2.87
C THR A 23 -15.71 -17.48 2.68
N TRP A 24 -14.69 -16.64 2.51
CA TRP A 24 -13.31 -17.09 2.30
C TRP A 24 -12.79 -17.86 3.51
N LEU A 25 -12.91 -17.29 4.71
CA LEU A 25 -12.44 -17.89 5.97
C LEU A 25 -13.11 -19.23 6.30
N ASN A 26 -14.36 -19.42 5.88
CA ASN A 26 -15.13 -20.63 6.16
C ASN A 26 -15.09 -21.65 5.01
N SER A 27 -14.44 -21.33 3.89
CA SER A 27 -14.38 -22.23 2.75
C SER A 27 -13.37 -23.36 2.97
N LYS A 28 -13.66 -24.50 2.35
CA LYS A 28 -12.74 -25.65 2.25
C LYS A 28 -12.21 -25.85 0.82
N ASP A 29 -12.78 -25.14 -0.14
CA ASP A 29 -12.44 -25.20 -1.55
C ASP A 29 -12.51 -23.79 -2.15
N TYR A 30 -11.43 -23.37 -2.82
CA TYR A 30 -11.29 -22.03 -3.37
C TYR A 30 -11.32 -22.03 -4.92
N THR A 31 -11.48 -23.19 -5.56
CA THR A 31 -11.31 -23.37 -7.02
C THR A 31 -12.21 -22.45 -7.85
N ASN A 32 -13.43 -22.17 -7.39
CA ASN A 32 -14.39 -21.30 -8.09
C ASN A 32 -14.73 -20.03 -7.27
N MET A 33 -13.90 -19.69 -6.30
CA MET A 33 -14.12 -18.51 -5.48
C MET A 33 -13.57 -17.27 -6.22
N PRO A 34 -14.40 -16.25 -6.51
CA PRO A 34 -13.91 -15.04 -7.16
C PRO A 34 -12.91 -14.31 -6.24
N VAL A 35 -11.94 -13.62 -6.81
CA VAL A 35 -11.06 -12.73 -6.06
C VAL A 35 -11.81 -11.47 -5.65
N GLY A 36 -11.84 -11.15 -4.37
CA GLY A 36 -12.35 -9.89 -3.85
C GLY A 36 -11.43 -8.72 -4.23
N MET A 37 -12.00 -7.65 -4.78
CA MET A 37 -11.25 -6.48 -5.23
C MET A 37 -11.85 -5.18 -4.68
N ILE A 38 -11.00 -4.34 -4.11
CA ILE A 38 -11.32 -2.95 -3.76
C ILE A 38 -10.65 -2.07 -4.81
N ILE A 39 -11.37 -1.11 -5.36
CA ILE A 39 -10.84 -0.22 -6.39
C ILE A 39 -10.12 0.95 -5.72
N GLY A 40 -8.85 1.13 -6.08
CA GLY A 40 -8.04 2.29 -5.75
C GLY A 40 -7.57 3.06 -6.97
N MET A 41 -7.14 4.30 -6.74
CA MET A 41 -6.55 5.18 -7.72
C MET A 41 -5.20 5.65 -7.21
N GLU A 42 -4.13 5.26 -7.90
CA GLU A 42 -2.77 5.67 -7.59
C GLU A 42 -2.42 6.92 -8.42
N GLY A 43 -2.36 8.06 -7.74
CA GLY A 43 -2.29 9.37 -8.39
C GLY A 43 -3.65 9.88 -8.83
N ALA A 44 -4.07 11.01 -8.27
CA ALA A 44 -5.43 11.54 -8.46
C ALA A 44 -5.60 12.40 -9.74
N ASP A 45 -4.66 12.39 -10.69
CA ASP A 45 -4.68 13.28 -11.86
C ASP A 45 -5.91 13.15 -12.76
N ALA A 46 -6.56 11.98 -12.76
CA ALA A 46 -7.80 11.75 -13.51
C ALA A 46 -9.02 12.47 -12.91
N ILE A 47 -8.94 12.85 -11.63
CA ILE A 47 -9.91 13.74 -10.99
C ILE A 47 -9.45 15.16 -11.32
N THR A 48 -10.14 15.84 -12.23
CA THR A 48 -9.72 17.18 -12.67
C THR A 48 -10.26 18.29 -11.78
N ASP A 49 -11.32 17.99 -11.03
CA ASP A 49 -11.91 18.87 -10.02
C ASP A 49 -12.44 18.03 -8.84
N PRO A 50 -12.25 18.44 -7.57
CA PRO A 50 -12.75 17.70 -6.41
C PRO A 50 -14.23 17.31 -6.48
N ASP A 51 -15.08 18.11 -7.12
CA ASP A 51 -16.52 17.79 -7.26
C ASP A 51 -16.78 16.52 -8.09
N GLN A 52 -15.83 16.11 -8.96
CA GLN A 52 -15.93 14.87 -9.74
C GLN A 52 -15.74 13.62 -8.89
N LEU A 53 -15.22 13.75 -7.66
CA LEU A 53 -14.94 12.61 -6.78
C LEU A 53 -16.19 11.76 -6.52
N HIS A 54 -17.37 12.38 -6.45
CA HIS A 54 -18.63 11.67 -6.29
C HIS A 54 -18.93 10.68 -7.43
N GLU A 55 -18.58 11.01 -8.67
CA GLU A 55 -18.78 10.13 -9.82
C GLU A 55 -17.89 8.90 -9.70
N TRP A 56 -16.60 9.09 -9.41
CA TRP A 56 -15.64 8.02 -9.16
C TRP A 56 -16.06 7.12 -7.99
N TYR A 57 -16.52 7.72 -6.90
CA TYR A 57 -17.01 7.00 -5.73
C TYR A 57 -18.23 6.15 -6.07
N ASN A 58 -19.17 6.67 -6.87
CA ASN A 58 -20.36 5.92 -7.30
C ASN A 58 -20.01 4.73 -8.21
N GLU A 59 -18.96 4.86 -9.03
CA GLU A 59 -18.40 3.76 -9.84
C GLU A 59 -17.62 2.73 -9.02
N GLY A 60 -17.35 3.01 -7.74
CA GLY A 60 -16.80 2.04 -6.78
C GLY A 60 -15.40 2.33 -6.28
N LEU A 61 -14.80 3.49 -6.61
CA LEU A 61 -13.51 3.91 -6.08
C LEU A 61 -13.58 4.11 -4.55
N ARG A 62 -12.61 3.59 -3.80
CA ARG A 62 -12.61 3.65 -2.32
C ARG A 62 -11.35 4.19 -1.68
N LEU A 63 -10.21 4.11 -2.37
CA LEU A 63 -8.94 4.61 -1.86
C LEU A 63 -8.20 5.40 -2.95
N ILE A 64 -7.51 6.47 -2.55
CA ILE A 64 -6.79 7.37 -3.46
C ILE A 64 -5.45 7.73 -2.84
N SER A 65 -4.38 7.68 -3.63
CA SER A 65 -3.17 8.47 -3.37
C SER A 65 -3.17 9.75 -4.21
N LEU A 66 -2.74 10.86 -3.61
CA LEU A 66 -2.83 12.18 -4.27
C LEU A 66 -1.86 12.32 -5.46
N SER A 67 -0.73 11.63 -5.40
CA SER A 67 0.30 11.63 -6.44
C SER A 67 0.89 10.23 -6.65
N HIS A 68 1.52 10.05 -7.81
CA HIS A 68 2.39 8.93 -8.12
C HIS A 68 3.84 9.44 -8.23
N TYR A 69 4.46 9.44 -9.42
CA TYR A 69 5.75 10.09 -9.68
C TYR A 69 5.60 11.54 -10.16
N GLY A 70 6.56 12.39 -9.81
CA GLY A 70 6.60 13.80 -10.17
C GLY A 70 5.59 14.65 -9.41
N VAL A 71 5.24 15.80 -9.97
CA VAL A 71 4.21 16.69 -9.40
C VAL A 71 2.88 16.38 -10.07
N SER A 72 1.89 15.94 -9.29
CA SER A 72 0.52 15.70 -9.76
C SER A 72 -0.32 16.98 -9.68
N ASN A 73 -1.60 16.90 -10.08
CA ASN A 73 -2.58 17.97 -9.91
C ASN A 73 -2.80 18.40 -8.43
N TYR A 74 -2.44 17.54 -7.47
CA TYR A 74 -2.84 17.68 -6.07
C TYR A 74 -1.69 17.64 -5.06
N SER A 75 -0.55 17.03 -5.38
CA SER A 75 0.60 16.93 -4.47
C SER A 75 1.91 16.67 -5.22
N HIS A 76 3.02 16.85 -4.49
CA HIS A 76 4.33 16.35 -4.91
C HIS A 76 4.44 14.87 -4.55
N GLY A 77 4.89 14.05 -5.50
CA GLY A 77 5.06 12.61 -5.34
C GLY A 77 6.52 12.16 -5.41
N THR A 78 6.73 10.90 -5.77
CA THR A 78 8.07 10.32 -5.85
C THR A 78 8.86 10.95 -6.99
N GLY A 79 10.15 11.20 -6.80
CA GLY A 79 11.03 11.84 -7.78
C GLY A 79 11.04 13.36 -7.68
N THR A 80 10.45 13.95 -6.64
CA THR A 80 10.47 15.41 -6.41
C THR A 80 11.30 15.82 -5.20
N GLY A 81 12.00 14.91 -4.53
CA GLY A 81 12.59 15.18 -3.22
C GLY A 81 11.69 14.75 -2.07
N THR A 82 12.17 15.03 -0.85
CA THR A 82 11.36 14.98 0.38
C THR A 82 10.61 16.30 0.61
N ASP A 83 11.06 17.37 -0.04
CA ASP A 83 10.39 18.68 -0.04
C ASP A 83 9.26 18.73 -1.08
N GLY A 84 8.32 19.67 -0.88
CA GLY A 84 7.16 19.86 -1.76
C GLY A 84 5.89 19.25 -1.16
N GLY A 85 4.83 20.05 -1.02
CA GLY A 85 3.60 19.64 -0.36
C GLY A 85 2.42 19.49 -1.31
N LEU A 86 1.22 19.70 -0.77
CA LEU A 86 0.01 19.82 -1.56
C LEU A 86 0.10 21.00 -2.54
N VAL A 87 -0.46 20.80 -3.72
CA VAL A 87 -0.58 21.82 -4.77
C VAL A 87 -2.00 21.89 -5.30
N GLY A 88 -2.29 22.91 -6.10
CA GLY A 88 -3.58 23.05 -6.78
C GLY A 88 -4.74 23.02 -5.79
N LYS A 89 -5.65 22.05 -5.99
CA LYS A 89 -6.84 21.83 -5.16
C LYS A 89 -6.68 20.66 -4.18
N GLY A 90 -5.45 20.33 -3.77
CA GLY A 90 -5.15 19.15 -2.95
C GLY A 90 -5.89 19.16 -1.61
N LYS A 91 -5.94 20.33 -0.96
CA LYS A 91 -6.68 20.51 0.29
C LYS A 91 -8.19 20.30 0.10
N GLU A 92 -8.77 20.84 -0.96
CA GLU A 92 -10.18 20.68 -1.28
C GLU A 92 -10.52 19.22 -1.58
N LEU A 93 -9.65 18.51 -2.31
CA LEU A 93 -9.82 17.08 -2.57
C LEU A 93 -9.81 16.26 -1.28
N LEU A 94 -8.87 16.51 -0.37
CA LEU A 94 -8.84 15.84 0.94
C LEU A 94 -10.11 16.07 1.76
N ILE A 95 -10.63 17.31 1.76
CA ILE A 95 -11.88 17.64 2.44
C ILE A 95 -13.06 16.86 1.82
N GLU A 96 -13.10 16.72 0.50
CA GLU A 96 -14.16 15.98 -0.19
C GLU A 96 -14.05 14.46 0.04
N MET A 97 -12.83 13.92 0.04
CA MET A 97 -12.56 12.53 0.42
C MET A 97 -13.06 12.22 1.83
N ASP A 98 -12.86 13.13 2.79
CA ASP A 98 -13.26 12.95 4.19
C ASP A 98 -14.81 12.92 4.31
N LYS A 99 -15.51 13.81 3.60
CA LYS A 99 -17.00 13.79 3.56
C LYS A 99 -17.57 12.49 3.01
N LEU A 100 -16.84 11.84 2.09
CA LEU A 100 -17.24 10.58 1.47
C LEU A 100 -16.76 9.34 2.23
N ASN A 101 -16.06 9.52 3.36
CA ASN A 101 -15.41 8.44 4.10
C ASN A 101 -14.53 7.58 3.17
N MET A 102 -13.80 8.24 2.26
CA MET A 102 -12.81 7.58 1.42
C MET A 102 -11.55 7.30 2.23
N ILE A 103 -10.74 6.38 1.73
CA ILE A 103 -9.45 6.03 2.35
C ILE A 103 -8.36 6.84 1.64
N LEU A 104 -7.54 7.53 2.43
CA LEU A 104 -6.33 8.16 1.91
C LEU A 104 -5.17 7.16 1.96
N ASP A 105 -4.59 6.92 0.80
CA ASP A 105 -3.35 6.18 0.66
C ASP A 105 -2.19 7.17 0.52
N VAL A 106 -1.24 7.12 1.44
CA VAL A 106 -0.09 8.04 1.44
C VAL A 106 1.10 7.48 0.66
N SER A 107 1.02 6.26 0.11
CA SER A 107 2.07 5.75 -0.78
C SER A 107 2.32 6.71 -1.95
N HIS A 108 3.61 6.83 -2.34
CA HIS A 108 4.15 7.77 -3.33
C HIS A 108 4.22 9.26 -2.96
N THR A 109 3.43 9.74 -1.99
CA THR A 109 3.41 11.17 -1.66
C THR A 109 4.71 11.56 -0.95
N SER A 110 5.25 12.72 -1.30
CA SER A 110 6.50 13.25 -0.70
C SER A 110 6.34 13.52 0.79
N ASP A 111 7.44 13.55 1.55
CA ASP A 111 7.38 13.70 3.01
C ASP A 111 6.56 14.92 3.46
N GLU A 112 6.74 16.06 2.80
CA GLU A 112 5.99 17.28 3.11
C GLU A 112 4.50 17.19 2.70
N SER A 113 4.18 16.48 1.63
CA SER A 113 2.78 16.17 1.27
C SER A 113 2.12 15.28 2.31
N VAL A 114 2.79 14.20 2.75
CA VAL A 114 2.30 13.31 3.82
C VAL A 114 2.02 14.12 5.10
N ARG A 115 2.92 15.03 5.49
CA ARG A 115 2.71 15.87 6.67
C ARG A 115 1.42 16.69 6.55
N GLN A 116 1.20 17.35 5.42
CA GLN A 116 0.01 18.17 5.16
C GLN A 116 -1.26 17.32 5.04
N GLU A 117 -1.19 16.16 4.38
CA GLU A 117 -2.24 15.16 4.29
C GLU A 117 -2.72 14.76 5.69
N LEU A 118 -1.80 14.40 6.58
CA LEU A 118 -2.11 13.98 7.94
C LEU A 118 -2.69 15.10 8.81
N GLU A 119 -2.31 16.36 8.54
CA GLU A 119 -2.85 17.54 9.25
C GLU A 119 -4.27 17.91 8.80
N ILE A 120 -4.60 17.70 7.53
CA ILE A 120 -5.87 18.13 6.94
C ILE A 120 -6.92 17.02 6.98
N PHE A 121 -6.53 15.79 6.64
CA PHE A 121 -7.45 14.69 6.43
C PHE A 121 -7.73 13.96 7.75
N GLY A 122 -8.98 13.99 8.21
CA GLY A 122 -9.41 13.35 9.46
C GLY A 122 -9.79 11.86 9.33
N GLY A 123 -10.03 11.39 8.11
CA GLY A 123 -10.54 10.05 7.83
C GLY A 123 -9.50 8.91 7.94
N PRO A 124 -9.82 7.73 7.41
CA PRO A 124 -8.96 6.55 7.50
C PRO A 124 -7.75 6.61 6.55
N ILE A 125 -6.56 6.30 7.07
CA ILE A 125 -5.29 6.35 6.33
C ILE A 125 -4.61 4.99 6.25
N ILE A 126 -3.93 4.73 5.13
CA ILE A 126 -3.05 3.57 4.91
C ILE A 126 -1.83 3.99 4.10
N ALA A 127 -0.83 3.12 4.07
CA ALA A 127 0.17 3.12 3.02
C ALA A 127 0.09 1.76 2.33
N THR A 128 -0.37 1.70 1.08
CA THR A 128 -0.68 0.42 0.40
C THR A 128 0.56 -0.36 0.01
N HIS A 129 1.63 0.34 -0.42
CA HIS A 129 2.94 -0.20 -0.80
C HIS A 129 4.04 0.80 -0.42
N GLN A 130 4.61 0.63 0.77
CA GLN A 130 5.53 1.54 1.42
C GLN A 130 6.57 0.81 2.27
N ASN A 131 7.82 1.24 2.14
CA ASN A 131 8.96 0.65 2.85
C ASN A 131 9.59 1.67 3.83
N CYS A 132 10.55 1.17 4.62
CA CYS A 132 11.14 1.87 5.76
C CYS A 132 12.51 2.46 5.41
N ARG A 133 12.68 3.78 5.58
CA ARG A 133 13.92 4.50 5.22
C ARG A 133 15.11 4.12 6.09
N SER A 134 14.84 3.65 7.31
CA SER A 134 15.81 3.08 8.24
C SER A 134 16.41 1.75 7.76
N VAL A 135 15.73 1.04 6.85
CA VAL A 135 16.13 -0.29 6.35
C VAL A 135 16.75 -0.19 4.95
N ALA A 136 16.14 0.59 4.05
CA ALA A 136 16.65 0.89 2.72
C ALA A 136 16.58 2.41 2.44
N PRO A 137 17.62 3.02 1.87
CA PRO A 137 17.64 4.46 1.63
C PRO A 137 16.73 4.86 0.46
N GLY A 138 16.24 6.10 0.48
CA GLY A 138 15.48 6.68 -0.60
C GLY A 138 14.29 7.50 -0.13
N GLU A 139 13.91 8.51 -0.92
CA GLU A 139 12.73 9.33 -0.66
C GLU A 139 11.43 8.54 -0.82
N ARG A 140 11.44 7.46 -1.61
CA ARG A 140 10.27 6.59 -1.79
C ARG A 140 9.91 5.82 -0.51
N GLN A 141 10.85 5.66 0.44
CA GLN A 141 10.64 5.03 1.74
C GLN A 141 10.32 6.08 2.80
N PHE A 142 9.53 5.75 3.82
CA PHE A 142 9.20 6.70 4.87
C PHE A 142 10.16 6.66 6.05
N PRO A 143 10.44 7.81 6.68
CA PRO A 143 11.16 7.87 7.93
C PRO A 143 10.26 7.40 9.08
N ASP A 144 10.87 6.94 10.17
CA ASP A 144 10.15 6.33 11.31
C ASP A 144 9.05 7.22 11.90
N HIS A 145 9.23 8.54 11.92
CA HIS A 145 8.21 9.44 12.47
C HIS A 145 6.93 9.50 11.61
N GLN A 146 7.02 9.30 10.30
CA GLN A 146 5.85 9.22 9.42
C GLN A 146 5.18 7.85 9.52
N LEU A 147 5.98 6.77 9.55
CA LEU A 147 5.47 5.42 9.84
C LEU A 147 4.71 5.40 11.18
N GLN A 148 5.27 6.03 12.22
CA GLN A 148 4.61 6.18 13.52
C GLN A 148 3.30 6.99 13.42
N SER A 149 3.27 8.06 12.62
CA SER A 149 2.04 8.86 12.44
C SER A 149 0.92 8.06 11.77
N ILE A 150 1.27 7.13 10.87
CA ILE A 150 0.30 6.18 10.27
C ILE A 150 -0.20 5.18 11.31
N ILE A 151 0.74 4.60 12.09
CA ILE A 151 0.45 3.64 13.17
C ILE A 151 -0.47 4.27 14.23
N ASP A 152 -0.18 5.48 14.68
CA ASP A 152 -0.93 6.20 15.72
C ASP A 152 -2.39 6.47 15.32
N ARG A 153 -2.65 6.56 14.02
CA ARG A 153 -4.00 6.70 13.44
C ARG A 153 -4.69 5.35 13.17
N GLY A 154 -4.10 4.24 13.59
CA GLY A 154 -4.63 2.89 13.36
C GLY A 154 -4.45 2.40 11.92
N GLY A 155 -3.59 3.06 11.13
CA GLY A 155 -3.33 2.71 9.74
C GLY A 155 -2.54 1.41 9.58
N VAL A 156 -2.61 0.85 8.37
CA VAL A 156 -1.87 -0.35 7.97
C VAL A 156 -0.86 0.04 6.89
N ILE A 157 0.35 -0.51 7.01
CA ILE A 157 1.49 -0.26 6.13
C ILE A 157 1.77 -1.57 5.39
N GLY A 158 1.39 -1.61 4.10
CA GLY A 158 1.73 -2.68 3.19
C GLY A 158 3.14 -2.50 2.65
N HIS A 159 4.00 -3.49 2.79
CA HIS A 159 5.37 -3.41 2.28
C HIS A 159 5.45 -3.76 0.79
N SER A 160 6.19 -2.95 0.03
CA SER A 160 6.41 -3.15 -1.40
C SER A 160 7.50 -4.18 -1.65
N MET A 161 7.30 -5.00 -2.69
CA MET A 161 8.31 -5.91 -3.21
C MET A 161 9.13 -5.33 -4.37
N ASP A 162 9.05 -4.02 -4.65
CA ASP A 162 9.90 -3.44 -5.68
C ASP A 162 11.34 -3.49 -5.19
N THR A 163 12.18 -4.20 -5.94
CA THR A 163 13.60 -4.33 -5.60
C THR A 163 14.32 -2.99 -5.55
N PHE A 164 13.87 -1.93 -6.25
CA PHE A 164 14.42 -0.58 -6.06
C PHE A 164 14.09 -0.02 -4.66
N MET A 165 12.92 -0.37 -4.11
CA MET A 165 12.49 0.07 -2.78
C MET A 165 13.12 -0.70 -1.62
N MET A 166 13.88 -1.77 -1.91
CA MET A 166 14.60 -2.59 -0.93
C MET A 166 16.11 -2.59 -1.17
N TRP A 167 16.56 -1.97 -2.27
CA TRP A 167 17.97 -1.95 -2.60
C TRP A 167 18.74 -1.06 -1.63
N LYS A 168 19.90 -1.54 -1.17
CA LYS A 168 20.69 -0.89 -0.11
C LYS A 168 21.54 0.29 -0.62
N THR A 169 21.43 0.61 -1.90
CA THR A 169 22.12 1.73 -2.54
C THR A 169 21.11 2.80 -2.91
N GLU A 170 21.37 4.03 -2.47
CA GLU A 170 20.53 5.17 -2.80
C GLU A 170 20.58 5.46 -4.31
N ILE A 171 19.41 5.81 -4.87
CA ILE A 171 19.24 6.19 -6.26
C ILE A 171 18.58 7.57 -6.35
N ASP A 172 18.76 8.22 -7.48
CA ASP A 172 17.95 9.37 -7.86
C ASP A 172 16.57 8.87 -8.33
N TRP A 173 15.53 9.09 -7.52
CA TRP A 173 14.16 8.67 -7.83
C TRP A 173 13.53 9.50 -8.96
N SER A 174 14.14 10.63 -9.34
CA SER A 174 13.73 11.43 -10.50
C SER A 174 14.29 10.89 -11.83
N ASP A 175 15.32 10.06 -11.76
CA ASP A 175 15.99 9.43 -12.91
C ASP A 175 16.36 7.96 -12.59
N ILE A 176 15.34 7.13 -12.37
CA ILE A 176 15.51 5.72 -12.01
C ILE A 176 16.27 4.99 -13.12
N PRO A 177 17.42 4.35 -12.83
CA PRO A 177 18.25 3.73 -13.85
C PRO A 177 17.56 2.51 -14.48
N LEU A 178 17.53 2.47 -15.82
CA LEU A 178 17.05 1.33 -16.59
C LEU A 178 18.11 0.88 -17.62
N PRO A 179 18.52 -0.41 -17.64
CA PRO A 179 18.05 -1.50 -16.79
C PRO A 179 18.50 -1.36 -15.32
N ARG A 180 17.94 -2.19 -14.43
CA ARG A 180 18.33 -2.23 -13.00
C ARG A 180 19.85 -2.37 -12.88
N PRO A 181 20.52 -1.53 -12.07
CA PRO A 181 21.99 -1.50 -11.98
C PRO A 181 22.58 -2.58 -11.06
N PHE A 182 21.75 -3.50 -10.57
CA PHE A 182 22.11 -4.61 -9.69
C PHE A 182 21.54 -5.93 -10.22
N PRO A 183 22.18 -7.07 -9.93
CA PRO A 183 21.69 -8.38 -10.32
C PRO A 183 20.46 -8.80 -9.48
N LYS A 184 19.59 -9.64 -10.05
CA LYS A 184 18.32 -10.08 -9.40
C LYS A 184 18.55 -10.74 -8.03
N ASP A 185 19.69 -11.36 -7.80
CA ASP A 185 19.99 -12.05 -6.54
C ASP A 185 20.52 -11.15 -5.42
N GLU A 186 20.71 -9.85 -5.67
CA GLU A 186 21.13 -8.88 -4.65
C GLU A 186 19.99 -8.48 -3.70
N VAL A 187 18.74 -8.58 -4.14
CA VAL A 187 17.55 -8.25 -3.31
C VAL A 187 16.68 -9.50 -3.15
N THR A 188 16.39 -9.84 -1.90
CA THR A 188 15.75 -11.11 -1.50
C THR A 188 14.53 -10.90 -0.62
N LEU A 189 13.77 -11.96 -0.37
CA LEU A 189 12.68 -11.92 0.61
C LEU A 189 13.16 -11.67 2.04
N GLU A 190 14.44 -11.85 2.38
CA GLU A 190 14.96 -11.42 3.68
C GLU A 190 14.94 -9.90 3.81
N ASP A 191 15.32 -9.17 2.76
CA ASP A 191 15.27 -7.70 2.73
C ASP A 191 13.81 -7.19 2.84
N PHE A 192 12.86 -7.90 2.21
CA PHE A 192 11.44 -7.63 2.38
C PHE A 192 10.98 -7.82 3.83
N VAL A 193 11.41 -8.91 4.47
CA VAL A 193 11.03 -9.20 5.87
C VAL A 193 11.72 -8.26 6.86
N ASP A 194 12.87 -7.66 6.53
CA ASP A 194 13.49 -6.60 7.33
C ASP A 194 12.56 -5.38 7.48
N HIS A 195 11.82 -5.01 6.41
CA HIS A 195 10.85 -3.92 6.49
C HIS A 195 9.64 -4.26 7.35
N ILE A 196 9.10 -5.48 7.22
CA ILE A 196 8.01 -5.99 8.07
C ILE A 196 8.44 -5.96 9.54
N ASP A 197 9.63 -6.50 9.83
CA ASP A 197 10.15 -6.60 11.18
C ASP A 197 10.35 -5.20 11.78
N HIS A 198 10.90 -4.25 11.02
CA HIS A 198 11.07 -2.88 11.47
C HIS A 198 9.74 -2.21 11.90
N VAL A 199 8.67 -2.33 11.11
CA VAL A 199 7.36 -1.77 11.51
C VAL A 199 6.78 -2.48 12.73
N CYS A 200 6.99 -3.79 12.85
CA CYS A 200 6.57 -4.53 14.04
C CYS A 200 7.34 -4.11 15.31
N GLN A 201 8.65 -3.85 15.20
CA GLN A 201 9.45 -3.32 16.31
C GLN A 201 9.02 -1.90 16.67
N LEU A 202 8.76 -1.04 15.67
CA LEU A 202 8.33 0.34 15.87
C LEU A 202 6.98 0.42 16.59
N SER A 203 6.01 -0.39 16.18
CA SER A 203 4.67 -0.45 16.83
C SER A 203 4.63 -1.33 18.08
N GLY A 204 5.67 -2.13 18.34
CA GLY A 204 5.73 -3.11 19.42
C GLY A 204 4.78 -4.31 19.25
N ASN A 205 4.18 -4.49 18.07
CA ASN A 205 3.25 -5.58 17.77
C ASN A 205 3.10 -5.82 16.25
N SER A 206 2.34 -6.83 15.83
CA SER A 206 2.15 -7.18 14.43
C SER A 206 0.92 -6.55 13.76
N LEU A 207 0.25 -5.58 14.39
CA LEU A 207 -1.09 -5.11 13.97
C LEU A 207 -1.07 -4.04 12.87
N HIS A 208 0.10 -3.56 12.45
CA HIS A 208 0.24 -2.44 11.51
C HIS A 208 1.05 -2.76 10.25
N SER A 209 1.74 -3.89 10.20
CA SER A 209 2.52 -4.30 9.02
C SER A 209 1.72 -5.27 8.17
N ALA A 210 1.77 -5.16 6.84
CA ALA A 210 1.08 -6.03 5.92
C ALA A 210 1.85 -6.24 4.61
N ILE A 211 1.36 -7.12 3.74
CA ILE A 211 1.88 -7.30 2.38
C ILE A 211 1.21 -6.28 1.45
N GLY A 212 2.02 -5.47 0.78
CA GLY A 212 1.64 -4.47 -0.21
C GLY A 212 2.41 -4.69 -1.51
N GLY A 213 2.37 -5.91 -2.03
CA GLY A 213 3.44 -6.48 -2.85
C GLY A 213 3.71 -5.86 -4.23
N ASP A 214 3.05 -4.77 -4.60
CA ASP A 214 3.32 -3.98 -5.82
C ASP A 214 3.43 -4.85 -7.09
N THR A 215 2.57 -5.88 -7.13
CA THR A 215 2.60 -6.91 -8.19
C THR A 215 2.25 -6.26 -9.51
N ASP A 216 3.07 -6.54 -10.53
CA ASP A 216 2.99 -5.97 -11.88
C ASP A 216 3.31 -4.47 -12.00
N GLY A 217 3.45 -3.72 -10.90
CA GLY A 217 3.87 -2.29 -10.90
C GLY A 217 5.39 -2.10 -11.14
N GLN A 218 6.19 -3.04 -10.66
CA GLN A 218 7.67 -3.00 -10.65
C GLN A 218 8.37 -3.63 -11.87
N GLY A 219 7.67 -3.83 -12.99
CA GLY A 219 8.20 -4.60 -14.13
C GLY A 219 8.12 -6.12 -13.93
N GLY A 220 7.14 -6.58 -13.13
CA GLY A 220 6.83 -7.99 -12.90
C GLY A 220 7.93 -8.75 -12.17
N MET A 221 8.11 -10.02 -12.54
CA MET A 221 9.11 -10.95 -11.96
C MET A 221 10.54 -10.39 -11.92
N VAL A 222 10.91 -9.52 -12.87
CA VAL A 222 12.27 -8.96 -12.93
C VAL A 222 12.48 -7.92 -11.84
N GLY A 223 11.42 -7.23 -11.42
CA GLY A 223 11.47 -6.24 -10.35
C GLY A 223 11.20 -6.77 -8.97
N ALA A 224 10.87 -8.05 -8.82
CA ALA A 224 10.58 -8.71 -7.55
C ALA A 224 11.82 -9.34 -6.92
N PRO A 225 11.80 -9.62 -5.60
CA PRO A 225 12.87 -10.32 -4.92
C PRO A 225 13.24 -11.60 -5.64
N LYS A 226 14.49 -12.02 -5.49
CA LYS A 226 15.04 -13.22 -6.11
C LYS A 226 14.10 -14.43 -6.06
N GLU A 227 13.47 -14.66 -4.92
CA GLU A 227 12.62 -15.82 -4.65
C GLU A 227 11.19 -15.69 -5.21
N VAL A 228 10.81 -14.55 -5.78
CA VAL A 228 9.44 -14.25 -6.22
C VAL A 228 9.36 -14.25 -7.74
N ASP A 229 8.62 -15.21 -8.28
CA ASP A 229 8.26 -15.25 -9.69
C ASP A 229 6.76 -15.00 -9.89
N THR A 230 5.93 -15.39 -8.91
CA THR A 230 4.48 -15.16 -8.91
C THR A 230 3.96 -14.85 -7.49
N VAL A 231 2.71 -14.41 -7.37
CA VAL A 231 2.04 -14.20 -6.08
C VAL A 231 1.98 -15.46 -5.19
N VAL A 232 2.13 -16.66 -5.78
CA VAL A 232 2.20 -17.92 -5.01
C VAL A 232 3.44 -17.94 -4.11
N ASP A 233 4.53 -17.31 -4.55
CA ASP A 233 5.79 -17.30 -3.82
C ASP A 233 5.75 -16.45 -2.55
N TYR A 234 4.70 -15.64 -2.35
CA TYR A 234 4.52 -14.85 -1.12
C TYR A 234 4.40 -15.77 0.10
N GLN A 235 3.95 -17.01 -0.09
CA GLN A 235 3.90 -18.02 0.99
C GLN A 235 5.29 -18.34 1.57
N LYS A 236 6.39 -18.08 0.83
CA LYS A 236 7.76 -18.28 1.33
C LYS A 236 8.10 -17.37 2.51
N ILE A 237 7.40 -16.23 2.65
CA ILE A 237 7.58 -15.28 3.76
C ILE A 237 7.26 -15.93 5.12
N ILE A 238 6.33 -16.89 5.16
CA ILE A 238 5.93 -17.59 6.41
C ILE A 238 7.16 -18.15 7.11
N ASN A 239 7.98 -18.92 6.38
CA ASN A 239 9.18 -19.55 6.95
C ASN A 239 10.23 -18.53 7.44
N LEU A 240 10.29 -17.35 6.82
CA LEU A 240 11.22 -16.29 7.22
C LEU A 240 10.76 -15.62 8.53
N LEU A 241 9.47 -15.32 8.64
CA LEU A 241 8.87 -14.77 9.86
C LEU A 241 8.96 -15.78 11.04
N GLU A 242 8.68 -17.06 10.79
CA GLU A 242 8.81 -18.10 11.82
C GLU A 242 10.24 -18.20 12.37
N LYS A 243 11.26 -18.13 11.50
CA LYS A 243 12.67 -18.11 11.92
C LYS A 243 13.03 -16.90 12.78
N ARG A 244 12.33 -15.77 12.57
CA ARG A 244 12.48 -14.54 13.39
C ARG A 244 11.64 -14.57 14.67
N GLY A 245 10.91 -15.66 14.93
CA GLY A 245 10.17 -15.87 16.18
C GLY A 245 8.74 -15.33 16.17
N TYR A 246 8.20 -14.92 15.01
CA TYR A 246 6.81 -14.53 14.87
C TYR A 246 5.89 -15.74 15.11
N LYS A 247 4.81 -15.52 15.87
CA LYS A 247 3.81 -16.57 16.11
C LYS A 247 2.86 -16.63 14.93
N ASN A 248 2.14 -17.74 14.79
CA ASN A 248 1.11 -17.90 13.75
C ASN A 248 0.09 -16.75 13.74
N SER A 249 -0.30 -16.23 14.92
CA SER A 249 -1.19 -15.08 15.01
C SER A 249 -0.61 -13.81 14.40
N ASP A 250 0.70 -13.59 14.53
CA ASP A 250 1.38 -12.44 13.97
C ASP A 250 1.51 -12.58 12.44
N ILE A 251 1.82 -13.78 11.97
CA ILE A 251 1.88 -14.10 10.54
C ILE A 251 0.51 -13.90 9.89
N GLU A 252 -0.59 -14.34 10.53
CA GLU A 252 -1.95 -14.08 10.05
C GLU A 252 -2.28 -12.58 10.01
N ASN A 253 -1.79 -11.80 10.97
CA ASN A 253 -1.94 -10.33 10.96
C ASN A 253 -1.30 -9.72 9.72
N ILE A 254 -0.04 -10.07 9.46
CA ILE A 254 0.75 -9.57 8.33
C ILE A 254 0.16 -10.01 6.98
N PHE A 255 -0.31 -11.26 6.87
CA PHE A 255 -0.81 -11.80 5.62
C PHE A 255 -2.20 -11.27 5.24
N TYR A 256 -3.10 -11.10 6.20
CA TYR A 256 -4.46 -10.66 5.86
C TYR A 256 -5.24 -9.97 6.97
N LYS A 257 -5.06 -10.30 8.26
CA LYS A 257 -5.98 -9.78 9.29
C LYS A 257 -5.84 -8.26 9.48
N ASN A 258 -4.67 -7.68 9.22
CA ASN A 258 -4.51 -6.23 9.28
C ASN A 258 -5.33 -5.53 8.20
N TRP A 259 -5.23 -5.97 6.95
CA TRP A 259 -6.09 -5.48 5.86
C TRP A 259 -7.57 -5.76 6.13
N GLN A 260 -7.91 -6.96 6.59
CA GLN A 260 -9.27 -7.33 6.94
C GLN A 260 -9.88 -6.37 7.95
N ARG A 261 -9.24 -6.18 9.11
CA ARG A 261 -9.73 -5.28 10.15
C ARG A 261 -9.89 -3.86 9.62
N PHE A 262 -8.91 -3.38 8.85
CA PHE A 262 -8.94 -2.03 8.31
C PHE A 262 -10.16 -1.82 7.40
N PHE A 263 -10.35 -2.69 6.41
CA PHE A 263 -11.46 -2.54 5.45
C PHE A 263 -12.83 -2.88 6.05
N GLU A 264 -12.93 -3.77 7.04
CA GLU A 264 -14.17 -4.02 7.79
C GLU A 264 -14.62 -2.80 8.61
N VAL A 265 -13.70 -1.92 8.98
CA VAL A 265 -14.01 -0.69 9.73
C VAL A 265 -14.26 0.48 8.80
N ASN A 266 -13.43 0.64 7.77
CA ASN A 266 -13.31 1.90 7.04
C ASN A 266 -14.00 1.93 5.68
N LEU A 267 -14.44 0.78 5.13
CA LEU A 267 -15.29 0.82 3.94
C LEU A 267 -16.67 1.40 4.29
N PRO A 268 -17.26 2.19 3.38
CA PRO A 268 -18.58 2.80 3.58
C PRO A 268 -19.72 1.77 3.66
#